data_AF-A0A434TB23-F1
#
_entry.id   AF-A0A434TB23-F1
#
_cell.length_a   1.000
_cell.length_b   1.000
_cell.length_c   1.000
_cell.angle_alpha   90.00
_cell.angle_beta   90.00
_cell.angle_gamma   90.00
#
_symmetry.space_group_name_H-M   'P 1'
#
loop_
_entity.id
_entity.type
_entity.pdbx_description
1 polymer ?
#
loop_
_entity_poly.entity_id
_entity_poly.type
_entity_poly.pdbx_seq_one_letter_code
_entity_poly.pdbx_strand_id
1 'polypeptide(L)'
;PMEAQTRLLRVLQQGEYTTVGGRTPIKTDVRIVAATNKDLRALINQGLFREDLFYRLNVVPLRLPALRERSEDIPDLVRHFFKQGASEGLQTKRISSGGIELMKRYPWPGNVRELENLVRRLAALYSQDEISAEIIEAELKT
;
A
#
# COMPACT_ATOMS: atom_id res chain seq x y z
N PRO A 1 -13.06 13.70 -9.42
CA PRO A 1 -13.84 14.77 -10.08
C PRO A 1 -12.92 15.81 -10.72
N MET A 2 -13.24 16.30 -11.92
CA MET A 2 -12.40 17.28 -12.64
C MET A 2 -12.27 18.61 -11.89
N GLU A 3 -13.33 19.06 -11.22
CA GLU A 3 -13.31 20.29 -10.44
C GLU A 3 -12.28 20.25 -9.30
N ALA A 4 -12.14 19.10 -8.64
CA ALA A 4 -11.14 18.91 -7.59
C ALA A 4 -9.70 18.99 -8.14
N GLN A 5 -9.46 18.49 -9.36
CA GLN A 5 -8.16 18.58 -10.03
C GLN A 5 -7.79 20.04 -10.33
N THR A 6 -8.75 20.84 -10.79
CA THR A 6 -8.55 22.29 -11.02
C THR A 6 -8.21 23.02 -9.72
N ARG A 7 -8.92 22.70 -8.62
CA ARG A 7 -8.63 23.30 -7.31
C ARG A 7 -7.24 22.92 -6.79
N LEU A 8 -6.85 21.65 -6.92
CA LEU A 8 -5.51 21.18 -6.52
C LEU A 8 -4.40 21.82 -7.36
N LEU A 9 -4.61 21.98 -8.68
CA LEU A 9 -3.67 22.66 -9.56
C LEU A 9 -3.42 24.11 -9.10
N ARG A 10 -4.47 24.81 -8.66
CA ARG A 10 -4.35 26.17 -8.12
C ARG A 10 -3.48 26.22 -6.87
N VAL A 11 -3.62 25.25 -5.96
CA VAL A 11 -2.75 25.14 -4.78
C VAL A 11 -1.29 24.94 -5.20
N LEU A 12 -1.03 24.03 -6.15
CA LEU A 12 0.31 23.73 -6.64
C LEU A 12 0.97 24.89 -7.38
N GLN A 13 0.20 25.76 -8.04
CA GLN A 13 0.72 26.87 -8.84
C GLN A 13 0.79 28.18 -8.08
N GLN A 14 -0.23 28.49 -7.27
CA GLN A 14 -0.41 29.80 -6.63
C GLN A 14 -0.17 29.76 -5.12
N GLY A 15 -0.08 28.57 -4.50
CA GLY A 15 -0.01 28.45 -3.05
C GLY A 15 -1.29 28.94 -2.36
N GLU A 16 -2.43 28.87 -3.04
CA GLU A 16 -3.70 29.40 -2.55
C GLU A 16 -4.87 28.45 -2.84
N TYR A 17 -5.85 28.43 -1.94
CA TYR A 17 -7.13 27.72 -2.13
C TYR A 17 -8.32 28.55 -1.67
N THR A 18 -9.52 28.06 -1.95
CA THR A 18 -10.77 28.67 -1.49
C THR A 18 -11.66 27.58 -0.88
N THR A 19 -12.37 27.90 0.21
CA THR A 19 -13.35 27.00 0.82
C THR A 19 -14.52 26.72 -0.13
N VAL A 20 -15.26 25.63 0.11
CA VAL A 20 -16.48 25.35 -0.68
C VAL A 20 -17.50 26.46 -0.44
N GLY A 21 -17.98 27.11 -1.50
CA GLY A 21 -18.89 28.26 -1.42
C GLY A 21 -18.20 29.60 -1.09
N GLY A 22 -16.94 29.58 -0.65
CA GLY A 22 -16.15 30.78 -0.44
C GLY A 22 -15.67 31.41 -1.76
N ARG A 23 -15.30 32.70 -1.70
CA ARG A 23 -14.65 33.41 -2.81
C ARG A 23 -13.27 33.98 -2.45
N THR A 24 -12.96 34.04 -1.16
CA THR A 24 -11.70 34.58 -0.66
C THR A 24 -10.58 33.55 -0.80
N PRO A 25 -9.50 33.85 -1.55
CA PRO A 25 -8.33 32.99 -1.59
C PRO A 25 -7.59 33.03 -0.24
N ILE A 26 -7.09 31.87 0.18
CA ILE A 26 -6.33 31.67 1.41
C ILE A 26 -4.96 31.14 1.02
N LYS A 27 -3.89 31.82 1.46
CA LYS A 27 -2.50 31.38 1.26
C LYS A 27 -2.18 30.16 2.10
N THR A 28 -1.38 29.27 1.53
CA THR A 28 -0.99 28.02 2.16
C THR A 28 0.45 27.65 1.80
N ASP A 29 1.15 27.04 2.75
CA ASP A 29 2.46 26.44 2.56
C ASP A 29 2.35 24.96 2.95
N VAL A 30 2.32 24.10 1.94
CA VAL A 30 2.05 22.67 2.11
C VAL A 30 2.97 21.83 1.24
N ARG A 31 3.39 20.70 1.79
CA ARG A 31 4.05 19.64 1.02
C ARG A 31 3.00 18.65 0.53
N ILE A 32 2.94 18.45 -0.79
CA ILE A 32 2.00 17.52 -1.41
C ILE A 32 2.71 16.20 -1.71
N VAL A 33 2.12 15.09 -1.23
CA VAL A 33 2.51 13.73 -1.57
C VAL A 33 1.29 13.05 -2.19
N ALA A 34 1.43 12.54 -3.41
CA ALA A 34 0.35 11.86 -4.13
C ALA A 34 0.74 10.41 -4.41
N ALA A 35 -0.25 9.52 -4.39
CA ALA A 35 -0.09 8.11 -4.73
C ALA A 35 -1.29 7.65 -5.56
N THR A 36 -1.05 6.75 -6.50
CA THR A 36 -2.10 6.18 -7.37
C THR A 36 -1.72 4.77 -7.78
N ASN A 37 -2.71 3.89 -7.85
CA ASN A 37 -2.58 2.57 -8.47
C ASN A 37 -3.09 2.55 -9.91
N LYS A 38 -3.64 3.67 -10.40
CA LYS A 38 -4.10 3.83 -11.78
C LYS A 38 -3.00 4.41 -12.65
N ASP A 39 -2.96 3.98 -13.90
CA ASP A 39 -2.12 4.59 -14.93
C ASP A 39 -2.67 5.97 -15.30
N LEU A 40 -1.99 7.02 -14.83
CA LEU A 40 -2.39 8.39 -15.11
C LEU A 40 -2.27 8.75 -16.59
N ARG A 41 -1.33 8.17 -17.34
CA ARG A 41 -1.18 8.46 -18.77
C ARG A 41 -2.39 7.94 -19.55
N ALA A 42 -2.85 6.74 -19.22
CA ALA A 42 -4.09 6.19 -19.79
C ALA A 42 -5.31 7.07 -19.45
N LEU A 43 -5.40 7.56 -18.20
CA LEU A 43 -6.50 8.45 -17.79
C LEU A 43 -6.46 9.83 -18.45
N ILE A 44 -5.26 10.36 -18.75
CA ILE A 44 -5.09 11.60 -19.52
C ILE A 44 -5.64 11.41 -20.93
N ASN A 45 -5.28 10.32 -21.60
CA ASN A 45 -5.76 10.01 -22.95
C ASN A 45 -7.29 9.84 -23.00
N GLN A 46 -7.92 9.43 -21.90
CA GLN A 46 -9.37 9.31 -21.75
C GLN A 46 -10.06 10.62 -21.33
N GLY A 47 -9.31 11.70 -21.09
CA GLY A 47 -9.85 12.97 -20.59
C GLY A 47 -10.31 12.93 -19.12
N LEU A 48 -9.95 11.89 -18.38
CA LEU A 48 -10.33 11.69 -16.97
C LEU A 48 -9.32 12.29 -15.98
N PHE A 49 -8.14 12.64 -16.47
CA PHE A 49 -7.08 13.28 -15.68
C PHE A 49 -6.44 14.42 -16.46
N ARG A 50 -6.18 15.55 -15.78
CA ARG A 50 -5.56 16.70 -16.43
C ARG A 50 -4.06 16.50 -16.60
N GLU A 51 -3.59 16.76 -17.82
CA GLU A 51 -2.17 16.66 -18.16
C GLU A 51 -1.31 17.68 -17.40
N ASP A 52 -1.79 18.92 -17.23
CA ASP A 52 -1.08 19.97 -16.50
C ASP A 52 -0.86 19.63 -15.01
N LEU A 53 -1.85 19.01 -14.37
CA LEU A 53 -1.76 18.50 -13.02
C LEU A 53 -0.78 17.33 -12.94
N PHE A 54 -0.78 16.43 -13.93
CA PHE A 54 0.16 15.31 -13.97
C PHE A 54 1.61 15.79 -13.93
N TYR A 55 1.99 16.74 -14.77
CA TYR A 55 3.37 17.26 -14.78
C TYR A 55 3.75 18.00 -13.50
N ARG A 56 2.79 18.61 -12.79
CA ARG A 56 3.05 19.24 -11.47
C ARG A 56 3.24 18.23 -10.35
N LEU A 57 2.56 17.08 -10.41
CA LEU A 57 2.71 16.01 -9.42
C LEU A 57 3.91 15.10 -9.72
N ASN A 58 4.20 14.85 -11.00
CA ASN A 58 5.20 13.89 -11.46
C ASN A 58 6.62 14.48 -11.54
N VAL A 59 7.01 15.25 -10.53
CA VAL A 59 8.36 15.87 -10.45
C VAL A 59 9.38 14.86 -9.90
N VAL A 60 9.03 14.16 -8.82
CA VAL A 60 9.87 13.12 -8.21
C VAL A 60 9.03 11.83 -8.12
N PRO A 61 8.97 11.03 -9.20
CA PRO A 61 8.23 9.78 -9.18
C PRO A 61 8.93 8.73 -8.33
N LEU A 62 8.18 8.09 -7.43
CA LEU A 62 8.63 6.93 -6.68
C LEU A 62 7.75 5.73 -7.05
N ARG A 63 8.33 4.75 -7.75
CA ARG A 63 7.64 3.49 -8.05
C ARG A 63 7.82 2.54 -6.87
N LEU A 64 6.72 2.14 -6.24
CA LEU A 64 6.73 1.09 -5.23
C LEU A 64 6.55 -0.27 -5.92
N PRO A 65 7.55 -1.16 -5.90
CA PRO A 65 7.43 -2.48 -6.52
C PRO A 65 6.41 -3.35 -5.78
N ALA A 66 5.74 -4.23 -6.52
CA ALA A 66 4.85 -5.22 -5.93
C ALA A 66 5.66 -6.19 -5.04
N LEU A 67 5.02 -6.82 -4.06
CA LEU A 67 5.70 -7.70 -3.11
C LEU A 67 6.42 -8.87 -3.80
N ARG A 68 5.87 -9.39 -4.90
CA ARG A 68 6.53 -10.42 -5.74
C ARG A 68 7.85 -9.97 -6.37
N GLU A 69 8.06 -8.66 -6.57
CA GLU A 69 9.32 -8.10 -7.08
C GLU A 69 10.34 -7.87 -5.95
N ARG A 70 9.94 -8.07 -4.69
CA ARG A 70 10.75 -7.89 -3.47
C ARG A 70 10.45 -8.97 -2.43
N SER A 71 10.39 -10.22 -2.86
CA SER A 71 10.05 -11.37 -2.01
C SER A 71 11.03 -11.57 -0.85
N GLU A 72 12.26 -11.07 -0.96
CA GLU A 72 13.25 -11.11 0.11
C GLU A 72 12.84 -10.30 1.35
N ASP A 73 11.91 -9.36 1.23
CA ASP A 73 11.36 -8.60 2.37
C ASP A 73 10.36 -9.43 3.21
N ILE A 74 9.82 -10.54 2.66
CA ILE A 74 8.75 -11.33 3.29
C ILE A 74 9.11 -11.82 4.69
N PRO A 75 10.31 -12.41 4.95
CA PRO A 75 10.66 -12.88 6.29
C PRO A 75 10.64 -11.75 7.34
N ASP A 76 11.10 -10.54 6.97
CA ASP A 76 11.10 -9.38 7.86
C ASP A 76 9.68 -8.85 8.10
N LEU A 77 8.87 -8.77 7.05
CA LEU A 77 7.46 -8.37 7.15
C LEU A 77 6.66 -9.34 8.04
N VAL A 78 6.85 -10.65 7.88
CA VAL A 78 6.22 -11.67 8.72
C VAL A 78 6.59 -11.48 10.18
N ARG A 79 7.89 -11.32 10.48
CA ARG A 79 8.35 -11.05 11.86
C ARG A 79 7.73 -9.79 12.43
N HIS A 80 7.65 -8.73 11.62
CA HIS A 80 7.02 -7.48 12.01
C HIS A 80 5.54 -7.66 12.35
N PHE A 81 4.78 -8.35 11.50
CA PHE A 81 3.33 -8.55 11.71
C PHE A 81 3.02 -9.47 12.89
N PHE A 82 3.82 -10.51 13.15
CA PHE A 82 3.65 -11.27 14.39
C PHE A 82 3.93 -10.42 15.63
N LYS A 83 4.96 -9.58 15.60
CA LYS A 83 5.26 -8.66 16.71
C LYS A 83 4.13 -7.65 16.92
N GLN A 84 3.55 -7.14 15.84
CA GLN A 84 2.39 -6.24 15.90
C GLN A 84 1.17 -6.95 16.47
N GLY A 85 0.83 -8.15 15.97
CA GLY A 85 -0.27 -8.94 16.52
C GLY A 85 -0.08 -9.30 17.99
N ALA A 86 1.16 -9.55 18.43
CA ALA A 86 1.47 -9.80 19.83
C ALA A 86 1.17 -8.59 20.73
N SER A 87 1.42 -7.37 20.23
CA SER A 87 1.03 -6.14 20.96
C SER A 87 -0.49 -5.96 21.09
N GLU A 88 -1.26 -6.67 20.27
CA GLU A 88 -2.73 -6.70 20.28
C GLU A 88 -3.29 -7.93 21.05
N GLY A 89 -2.43 -8.73 21.69
CA GLY A 89 -2.82 -9.88 22.51
C GLY A 89 -2.82 -11.23 21.79
N LEU A 90 -2.39 -11.29 20.53
CA LEU A 90 -2.19 -12.57 19.83
C LEU A 90 -0.90 -13.26 20.28
N GLN A 91 -0.81 -14.57 20.08
CA GLN A 91 0.43 -15.29 20.35
C GLN A 91 1.47 -14.96 19.27
N THR A 92 2.71 -14.71 19.70
CA THR A 92 3.84 -14.62 18.76
C THR A 92 4.14 -16.01 18.23
N LYS A 93 4.27 -16.13 16.91
CA LYS A 93 4.60 -17.40 16.24
C LYS A 93 5.83 -17.25 15.37
N ARG A 94 6.37 -18.39 14.95
CA ARG A 94 7.43 -18.49 13.94
C ARG A 94 6.91 -19.31 12.77
N ILE A 95 7.38 -18.99 11.57
CA ILE A 95 7.11 -19.81 10.38
C ILE A 95 8.36 -20.63 10.13
N SER A 96 8.19 -21.92 9.89
CA SER A 96 9.25 -22.81 9.44
C SER A 96 9.98 -22.26 8.22
N SER A 97 11.25 -22.60 8.02
CA SER A 97 12.02 -22.18 6.85
C SER A 97 11.34 -22.58 5.53
N GLY A 98 10.79 -23.80 5.46
CA GLY A 98 10.03 -24.27 4.31
C GLY A 98 8.77 -23.44 4.05
N GLY A 99 8.04 -23.04 5.11
CA GLY A 99 6.89 -22.15 4.99
C GLY A 99 7.26 -20.77 4.44
N ILE A 100 8.38 -20.19 4.90
CA ILE A 100 8.88 -18.91 4.37
C ILE A 100 9.23 -19.03 2.87
N GLU A 101 9.87 -20.12 2.45
CA GLU A 101 10.20 -20.33 1.04
C GLU A 101 8.95 -20.48 0.16
N LEU A 102 7.89 -21.13 0.67
CA LEU A 102 6.59 -21.17 -0.02
C LEU A 102 5.98 -19.77 -0.14
N MET A 103 6.01 -18.99 0.95
CA MET A 103 5.51 -17.61 0.95
C MET A 103 6.29 -16.73 -0.03
N LYS A 104 7.61 -16.91 -0.18
CA LYS A 104 8.42 -16.17 -1.16
C LYS A 104 8.02 -16.44 -2.61
N ARG A 105 7.56 -17.65 -2.91
CA ARG A 105 7.15 -18.06 -4.26
C ARG A 105 5.71 -17.66 -4.60
N TYR A 106 4.91 -17.35 -3.59
CA TYR A 106 3.53 -16.92 -3.78
C TYR A 106 3.47 -15.51 -4.43
N PRO A 107 2.56 -15.26 -5.39
CA PRO A 107 2.53 -14.02 -6.15
C PRO A 107 2.02 -12.79 -5.39
N TRP A 108 1.34 -12.98 -4.24
CA TRP A 108 0.78 -11.92 -3.40
C TRP A 108 -0.01 -10.85 -4.18
N PRO A 109 -1.13 -11.18 -4.83
CA PRO A 109 -1.96 -10.21 -5.55
C PRO A 109 -2.41 -9.03 -4.66
N GLY A 110 -2.68 -9.27 -3.38
CA GLY A 110 -3.00 -8.24 -2.39
C GLY A 110 -1.78 -7.62 -1.69
N ASN A 111 -0.57 -7.97 -2.12
CA ASN A 111 0.71 -7.45 -1.63
C ASN A 111 0.82 -7.57 -0.09
N VAL A 112 1.40 -6.55 0.54
CA VAL A 112 1.65 -6.49 1.99
C VAL A 112 0.37 -6.65 2.81
N ARG A 113 -0.78 -6.18 2.31
CA ARG A 113 -2.07 -6.30 3.03
C ARG A 113 -2.54 -7.76 3.11
N GLU A 114 -2.38 -8.50 2.04
CA GLU A 114 -2.71 -9.94 2.02
C GLU A 114 -1.77 -10.72 2.93
N LEU A 115 -0.47 -10.43 2.86
CA LEU A 115 0.53 -11.03 3.75
C LEU A 115 0.20 -10.76 5.24
N GLU A 116 -0.10 -9.51 5.60
CA GLU A 116 -0.49 -9.15 6.96
C GLU A 116 -1.72 -9.94 7.42
N ASN A 117 -2.77 -9.99 6.59
CA ASN A 117 -4.00 -10.70 6.91
C ASN A 117 -3.75 -12.20 7.12
N LEU A 118 -2.91 -12.82 6.29
CA LEU A 118 -2.52 -14.22 6.46
C LEU A 118 -1.78 -14.40 7.80
N VAL A 119 -0.78 -13.58 8.09
CA VAL A 119 0.01 -13.70 9.33
C VAL A 119 -0.86 -13.52 10.57
N ARG A 120 -1.77 -12.54 10.57
CA ARG A 120 -2.75 -12.33 11.65
C ARG A 120 -3.67 -13.52 11.82
N ARG A 121 -4.15 -14.10 10.71
CA ARG A 121 -4.98 -15.31 10.73
C ARG A 121 -4.22 -16.50 11.31
N LEU A 122 -2.98 -16.73 10.88
CA LEU A 122 -2.12 -17.78 11.41
C LEU A 122 -1.90 -17.62 12.93
N ALA A 123 -1.69 -16.39 13.39
CA ALA A 123 -1.54 -16.09 14.81
C ALA A 123 -2.81 -16.40 15.64
N ALA A 124 -4.00 -16.25 15.05
CA ALA A 124 -5.28 -16.41 15.73
C ALA A 124 -5.84 -17.84 15.67
N LEU A 125 -5.67 -18.56 14.55
CA LEU A 125 -6.32 -19.86 14.32
C LEU A 125 -5.51 -21.05 14.81
N TYR A 126 -4.19 -20.94 14.84
CA TYR A 126 -3.29 -22.04 15.16
C TYR A 126 -2.77 -21.91 16.59
N SER A 127 -2.73 -23.01 17.33
CA SER A 127 -2.20 -23.03 18.70
C SER A 127 -0.70 -23.31 18.75
N GLN A 128 -0.10 -23.85 17.68
CA GLN A 128 1.32 -24.15 17.63
C GLN A 128 2.18 -22.87 17.61
N ASP A 129 3.35 -22.92 18.26
CA ASP A 129 4.34 -21.83 18.22
C ASP A 129 5.05 -21.72 16.88
N GLU A 130 5.22 -22.85 16.18
CA GLU A 130 5.80 -22.93 14.85
C GLU A 130 4.74 -23.35 13.82
N ILE A 131 4.60 -22.55 12.76
CA ILE A 131 3.74 -22.82 11.62
C ILE A 131 4.54 -23.59 10.56
N SER A 132 4.14 -24.83 10.30
CA SER A 132 4.81 -25.73 9.36
C SER A 132 4.53 -25.34 7.90
N ALA A 133 5.34 -25.88 6.98
CA ALA A 133 5.19 -25.61 5.55
C ALA A 133 3.83 -26.11 5.01
N GLU A 134 3.32 -27.22 5.54
CA GLU A 134 2.05 -27.81 5.14
C GLU A 134 0.86 -26.91 5.50
N ILE A 135 0.91 -26.25 6.67
CA ILE A 135 -0.11 -25.28 7.09
C ILE A 135 -0.10 -24.08 6.14
N ILE A 136 1.09 -23.55 5.83
CA ILE A 136 1.23 -22.44 4.89
C ILE A 136 0.70 -22.83 3.51
N GLU A 137 1.05 -24.01 3.00
CA GLU A 137 0.58 -24.49 1.72
C GLU A 137 -0.95 -24.59 1.66
N ALA A 138 -1.59 -25.08 2.73
CA ALA A 138 -3.04 -25.16 2.82
C ALA A 138 -3.70 -23.77 2.82
N GLU A 139 -3.19 -22.83 3.60
CA GLU A 139 -3.74 -21.47 3.67
C GLU A 139 -3.55 -20.67 2.37
N LEU A 140 -2.46 -20.89 1.63
CA LEU A 140 -2.21 -20.22 0.35
C LEU A 140 -3.05 -20.77 -0.81
N LYS A 141 -3.64 -21.96 -0.67
CA LYS A 141 -4.52 -22.59 -1.67
C LYS A 141 -6.00 -22.23 -1.49
N THR A 142 -6.35 -21.62 -0.36
CA THR A 142 -7.73 -21.23 0.00
C THR A 142 -8.09 -19.89 -0.62
#